data_AF-A0A1M6YY44-F1
#
_entry.id   AF-A0A1M6YY44-F1
#
_cell.length_a   1.000
_cell.length_b   1.000
_cell.length_c   1.000
_cell.angle_alpha   90.00
_cell.angle_beta   90.00
_cell.angle_gamma   90.00
#
_symmetry.space_group_name_H-M   'P 1'
#
loop_
_entity.id
_entity.type
_entity.pdbx_description
1 polymer ?
#
loop_
_entity_poly.entity_id
_entity_poly.type
_entity_poly.pdbx_seq_one_letter_code
_entity_poly.pdbx_strand_id
1 'polypeptide(L)' 'MRLMRRFGVAEKSDRPYECKRCETAFSVQYQVCPECGSYSVERDEWD' A
#
# COMPACT_ATOMS: atom_id res chain seq x y z
N MET A 1 -15.15 12.37 33.11
CA MET A 1 -15.31 11.06 32.44
C MET A 1 -14.52 11.09 31.14
N ARG A 2 -13.44 10.30 31.01
CA ARG A 2 -12.59 10.25 29.80
C ARG A 2 -13.28 9.40 28.74
N LEU A 3 -13.71 10.00 27.63
CA LEU A 3 -14.14 9.24 26.44
C LEU A 3 -12.90 8.62 25.79
N MET A 4 -12.74 7.32 25.99
CA MET A 4 -11.82 6.49 25.23
C MET A 4 -12.26 6.52 23.76
N ARG A 5 -11.55 7.29 22.94
CA ARG A 5 -11.61 7.15 21.48
C ARG A 5 -11.11 5.75 21.14
N ARG A 6 -12.04 4.81 20.96
CA ARG A 6 -11.77 3.57 20.22
C ARG A 6 -11.37 3.99 18.81
N PHE A 7 -10.08 4.11 18.56
CA PHE A 7 -9.55 4.06 17.21
C PHE A 7 -10.02 2.72 16.65
N GLY A 8 -10.96 2.80 15.71
CA GLY A 8 -11.44 1.64 14.98
C GLY A 8 -10.23 0.86 14.50
N VAL A 9 -10.20 -0.43 14.84
CA VAL A 9 -9.30 -1.38 14.20
C VAL A 9 -9.70 -1.32 12.74
N ALA A 10 -9.00 -0.49 11.97
CA ALA A 10 -9.01 -0.61 10.53
C ALA A 10 -8.51 -2.03 10.31
N GLU A 11 -9.42 -2.91 9.94
CA GLU A 11 -9.14 -4.16 9.26
C GLU A 11 -8.36 -3.77 8.00
N LYS A 12 -7.08 -3.41 8.17
CA LYS A 12 -6.09 -3.36 7.11
C LYS A 12 -5.89 -4.82 6.76
N SER A 13 -6.88 -5.28 6.00
CA SER A 13 -6.83 -6.28 4.96
C SER A 13 -5.44 -6.85 4.81
N ASP A 14 -5.40 -8.18 4.81
CA ASP A 14 -4.28 -9.09 4.58
C ASP A 14 -3.39 -8.76 3.35
N ARG A 15 -3.63 -7.64 2.67
CA ARG A 15 -3.00 -7.13 1.45
C ARG A 15 -2.54 -5.68 1.62
N PRO A 16 -1.44 -5.44 2.34
CA PRO A 16 -0.95 -4.09 2.60
C PRO A 16 -0.27 -3.44 1.39
N TYR A 17 -0.04 -4.18 0.30
CA TYR A 17 0.64 -3.70 -0.89
C TYR A 17 -0.35 -3.51 -2.03
N GLU A 18 -0.37 -2.33 -2.67
CA GLU A 18 -1.25 -2.01 -3.80
C GLU A 18 -0.42 -1.49 -4.98
N CYS A 19 -0.67 -2.03 -6.17
CA CYS A 19 -0.07 -1.49 -7.39
C CYS A 19 -0.70 -0.14 -7.74
N LYS A 20 0.10 0.93 -7.85
CA LYS A 20 -0.40 2.27 -8.20
C LYS A 20 -0.86 2.45 -9.64
N ARG A 21 -0.67 1.45 -10.50
CA ARG A 21 -1.08 1.52 -11.91
C ARG A 21 -2.39 0.80 -12.19
N CYS A 22 -2.54 -0.42 -11.69
CA CYS A 22 -3.74 -1.25 -11.92
C CYS A 22 -4.55 -1.50 -10.64
N GLU A 23 -4.18 -0.86 -9.53
CA GLU A 23 -4.91 -0.87 -8.25
C GLU A 23 -5.08 -2.27 -7.63
N THR A 24 -4.30 -3.26 -8.08
CA THR A 24 -4.34 -4.60 -7.53
C THR A 24 -3.65 -4.65 -6.17
N ALA A 25 -4.35 -5.23 -5.17
CA ALA A 25 -3.82 -5.44 -3.83
C ALA A 25 -3.19 -6.85 -3.67
N PHE A 26 -2.05 -6.91 -2.98
CA PHE A 26 -1.23 -8.08 -2.72
C PHE A 26 -0.88 -8.22 -1.23
N SER A 27 -0.81 -9.46 -0.75
CA SER A 27 -0.37 -9.79 0.61
C SER A 27 1.14 -9.73 0.79
N VAL A 28 1.89 -9.81 -0.29
CA VAL A 28 3.36 -9.75 -0.29
C VAL A 28 3.85 -8.60 -1.17
N GLN A 29 5.01 -8.07 -0.84
CA GLN A 29 5.63 -7.00 -1.61
C GLN A 29 6.25 -7.57 -2.89
N TYR A 30 5.85 -7.04 -4.04
CA TYR A 30 6.47 -7.33 -5.33
C TYR A 30 7.25 -6.11 -5.82
N GLN A 31 8.46 -6.34 -6.34
CA GLN A 31 9.28 -5.30 -7.00
C GLN A 31 8.66 -4.87 -8.35
N VAL A 32 7.98 -5.79 -9.02
CA VAL A 32 7.26 -5.58 -10.29
C VAL A 32 5.86 -6.18 -10.14
N CYS A 33 4.82 -5.44 -10.52
CA CYS A 33 3.45 -5.95 -10.43
C CYS A 33 3.24 -7.15 -11.38
N PRO A 34 2.81 -8.32 -10.89
CA PRO A 34 2.59 -9.50 -11.75
C PRO A 34 1.40 -9.35 -12.70
N GLU A 35 0.41 -8.51 -12.38
CA GLU A 35 -0.79 -8.34 -13.21
C GLU A 35 -0.55 -7.41 -14.41
N CYS A 36 0.24 -6.35 -14.25
CA CYS A 36 0.43 -5.34 -15.28
C CYS A 36 1.89 -5.05 -15.66
N GLY A 37 2.86 -5.67 -14.99
CA GLY A 37 4.29 -5.46 -15.22
C GLY A 37 4.83 -4.09 -14.79
N SER A 38 4.01 -3.26 -14.13
CA SER A 38 4.43 -1.92 -13.71
C SER A 38 5.38 -1.97 -12.52
N TYR A 39 6.36 -1.06 -12.52
CA TYR A 39 7.23 -0.76 -11.40
C TYR A 39 7.41 0.76 -11.31
N SER A 40 7.65 1.31 -10.12
CA SER A 40 7.89 2.74 -9.91
C SER A 40 9.30 2.91 -9.33
N VAL A 41 10.18 3.59 -10.08
CA VAL A 41 11.48 4.06 -9.57
C VAL A 41 11.46 5.57 -9.75
N GLU A 42 11.20 6.28 -8.67
CA GLU A 42 11.26 7.74 -8.65
C GLU A 42 12.71 8.14 -8.34
N ARG A 43 13.25 9.09 -9.10
CA ARG A 43 14.55 9.69 -8.81
C ARG A 43 14.26 10.90 -7.92
N ASP A 44 14.75 10.88 -6.69
CA ASP A 44 14.83 12.10 -5.89
C ASP A 44 15.75 13.09 -6.63
N GLU A 45 15.17 14.21 -7.05
CA GLU A 45 15.89 15.37 -7.54
C GLU A 45 16.57 16.01 -6.32
N TRP A 46 17.84 15.69 -6.11
CA TRP A 46 18.69 16.40 -5.15
C TRP A 46 19.18 17.69 -5.82
N ASP A 47 18.69 18.83 -5.33
CA ASP A 47 19.16 20.19 -5.66
C ASP A 47 20.54 20.47 -5.04
#